data_AF-A0A398D5B4-F1
#
_entry.id   AF-A0A398D5B4-F1
#
_cell.length_a   1.000
_cell.length_b   1.000
_cell.length_c   1.000
_cell.angle_alpha   90.00
_cell.angle_beta   90.00
_cell.angle_gamma   90.00
#
_symmetry.space_group_name_H-M   'P 1'
#
loop_
_entity.id
_entity.type
_entity.pdbx_description
1 polymer ?
#
loop_
_entity_poly.entity_id
_entity_poly.type
_entity_poly.pdbx_seq_one_letter_code
_entity_poly.pdbx_strand_id
1 'polypeptide(L)' 'MYIDKAADYVGQIQTINGWVYNSRSSGKVAFVLVRDGSGIMQCVVAKGDVEEST' A
#
# COMPACT_ATOMS: atom_id res chain seq x y z
N MET A 1 -4.20 -6.76 8.22
CA MET A 1 -3.31 -6.37 9.33
C MET A 1 -3.47 -4.89 9.64
N TYR A 2 -3.13 -4.48 10.86
CA TYR A 2 -2.95 -3.06 11.21
C TYR A 2 -1.51 -2.61 10.91
N ILE A 3 -1.33 -1.36 10.50
CA ILE A 3 -0.06 -0.77 10.09
C ILE A 3 0.97 -0.77 11.22
N ASP A 4 0.56 -0.52 12.47
CA ASP A 4 1.45 -0.52 13.64
C ASP A 4 2.04 -1.90 13.99
N LYS A 5 1.49 -2.99 13.43
CA LYS A 5 1.98 -4.36 13.57
C LYS A 5 2.74 -4.88 12.35
N ALA A 6 3.01 -4.04 11.35
CA ALA A 6 3.61 -4.48 10.09
C ALA A 6 4.97 -5.18 10.25
N ALA A 7 5.75 -4.84 11.29
CA ALA A 7 7.04 -5.47 11.58
C ALA A 7 6.94 -6.99 11.81
N ASP A 8 5.79 -7.49 12.28
CA ASP A 8 5.57 -8.91 12.57
C ASP A 8 5.28 -9.73 11.29
N TYR A 9 5.02 -9.07 10.15
CA TYR A 9 4.57 -9.70 8.91
C TYR A 9 5.54 -9.51 7.73
N VAL A 10 6.80 -9.20 8.00
CA VAL A 10 7.83 -9.02 6.95
C VAL A 10 7.92 -10.27 6.07
N GLY A 11 7.84 -10.07 4.75
CA GLY A 11 7.91 -11.13 3.75
C GLY A 11 6.60 -11.90 3.51
N GLN A 12 5.51 -11.52 4.17
CA GLN A 12 4.20 -12.17 4.02
C GLN A 12 3.24 -11.30 3.20
N ILE A 13 2.34 -11.93 2.44
CA ILE A 13 1.24 -11.24 1.76
C ILE A 13 0.15 -10.95 2.80
N GLN A 14 -0.20 -9.68 2.94
CA GLN A 14 -1.20 -9.21 3.91
C GLN A 14 -2.15 -8.20 3.27
N THR A 15 -3.40 -8.20 3.73
CA THR A 15 -4.41 -7.19 3.35
C THR A 15 -4.47 -6.09 4.39
N ILE A 16 -4.45 -4.83 3.95
CA ILE A 16 -4.66 -3.65 4.80
C ILE A 16 -6.02 -3.04 4.45
N ASN A 17 -6.87 -2.88 5.45
CA ASN A 17 -8.13 -2.16 5.30
C ASN A 17 -7.92 -0.72 5.78
N GLY A 18 -8.11 0.26 4.91
CA GLY A 18 -7.86 1.65 5.26
C GLY A 18 -8.33 2.62 4.18
N TRP A 19 -7.89 3.87 4.32
CA TRP A 19 -8.21 4.97 3.42
C TRP A 19 -6.95 5.50 2.76
N VAL A 20 -7.07 5.92 1.50
CA VAL A 20 -5.98 6.63 0.81
C VAL A 20 -5.82 8.00 1.46
N TYR A 21 -4.65 8.24 2.04
CA TYR A 21 -4.28 9.53 2.60
C TYR A 21 -3.72 10.48 1.54
N ASN A 22 -2.87 9.96 0.64
CA ASN A 22 -2.33 10.69 -0.49
C ASN A 22 -1.92 9.69 -1.60
N SER A 23 -1.89 10.13 -2.84
CA SER A 23 -1.37 9.36 -3.95
C SER A 23 -0.61 10.25 -4.93
N ARG A 24 0.47 9.69 -5.49
CA ARG A 24 1.18 10.29 -6.62
C ARG A 24 1.65 9.20 -7.55
N SER A 25 1.86 9.54 -8.82
CA SER A 25 2.43 8.64 -9.82
C SER A 25 3.63 9.27 -10.49
N SER A 26 4.58 8.43 -10.90
CA SER A 26 5.74 8.84 -11.69
C SER A 26 6.09 7.72 -12.66
N GLY A 27 5.87 7.97 -13.95
CA GLY A 27 6.10 6.97 -15.00
C GLY A 27 5.29 5.70 -14.77
N LYS A 28 5.98 4.57 -14.56
CA LYS A 28 5.37 3.24 -14.38
C LYS A 28 5.13 2.85 -12.92
N VAL A 29 5.36 3.76 -11.96
CA VAL A 29 5.22 3.49 -10.53
C VAL A 29 4.26 4.47 -9.89
N ALA A 30 3.34 3.97 -9.07
CA ALA A 30 2.50 4.76 -8.19
C ALA A 30 2.92 4.58 -6.73
N PHE A 31 2.86 5.67 -5.97
CA PHE A 31 3.09 5.71 -4.54
C PHE A 31 1.79 6.12 -3.87
N VAL A 32 1.23 5.21 -3.07
CA VAL A 32 -0.03 5.42 -2.34
C VAL A 32 0.28 5.41 -0.85
N LEU A 33 -0.05 6.49 -0.16
CA LEU A 33 -0.03 6.52 1.30
C LEU A 33 -1.39 6.05 1.81
N VAL A 34 -1.42 4.95 2.57
CA VAL A 34 -2.63 4.37 3.16
C VAL A 34 -2.62 4.61 4.66
N ARG A 35 -3.77 4.99 5.23
CA ARG A 35 -3.99 5.09 6.68
C ARG A 35 -5.07 4.15 7.15
N ASP A 36 -4.91 3.53 8.32
CA ASP A 36 -5.89 2.58 8.89
C ASP A 36 -6.32 2.93 10.32
N GLY A 37 -5.89 4.08 10.85
CA GLY A 37 -6.14 4.52 12.21
C GLY A 37 -5.03 4.18 13.20
N SER A 38 -4.19 3.17 12.90
CA SER A 38 -2.99 2.83 13.69
C SER A 38 -1.73 3.53 13.16
N GLY A 39 -1.70 3.87 11.87
CA GLY A 39 -0.57 4.57 11.26
C GLY A 39 -0.80 4.96 9.80
N ILE A 40 0.28 5.38 9.14
CA ILE A 40 0.35 5.65 7.70
C ILE A 40 1.46 4.78 7.11
N MET A 41 1.20 4.13 5.98
CA MET A 41 2.15 3.28 5.27
C MET A 41 2.21 3.66 3.79
N GLN A 42 3.43 3.66 3.22
CA GLN A 42 3.62 3.82 1.78
C GLN A 42 3.52 2.48 1.07
N CYS A 43 2.58 2.37 0.14
CA CYS A 43 2.46 1.28 -0.80
C CYS A 43 3.05 1.71 -2.15
N VAL A 44 3.91 0.87 -2.73
CA VAL A 44 4.50 1.08 -4.05
C VAL A 44 3.84 0.12 -5.02
N VAL A 45 3.28 0.64 -6.11
CA VAL A 45 2.61 -0.16 -7.14
C VAL A 45 3.34 0.06 -8.45
N ALA A 46 3.97 -0.99 -8.97
CA ALA A 46 4.55 -0.97 -10.31
C ALA A 46 3.53 -1.50 -11.33
N LYS A 47 3.39 -0.82 -12.47
CA LYS A 47 2.42 -1.19 -13.51
C LYS A 47 2.58 -2.64 -14.02
N GLY A 48 3.80 -3.19 -13.96
CA GLY A 48 4.07 -4.58 -14.39
C GLY A 48 3.70 -5.65 -13.37
N ASP A 49 3.44 -5.27 -12.11
CA ASP A 49 3.21 -6.21 -11.01
C ASP A 49 1.71 -6.35 -10.66
N VAL A 50 0.84 -5.64 -11.39
CA VAL A 50 -0.61 -5.64 -11.17
C VAL A 50 -1.36 -5.84 -12.48
N GLU A 51 -2.45 -6.59 -12.41
CA GLU A 51 -3.39 -6.74 -13.52
C GLU A 51 -4.22 -5.47 -13.69
N GLU A 52 -4.48 -5.09 -14.93
CA GLU A 52 -5.35 -3.95 -15.25
C GLU A 52 -6.82 -4.41 -15.14
N SER A 53 -7.51 -3.99 -14.08
CA SER A 53 -8.95 -4.24 -13.95
C SER A 53 -9.74 -3.15 -14.65
N THR A 54 -10.62 -3.54 -15.57
CA THR A 54 -11.62 -2.65 -16.21
C THR A 54 -12.81 -2.42 -15.28
#